data_AF-A0A1L7CV51-F1
#
_entry.id   AF-A0A1L7CV51-F1
#
_cell.length_a   1.000
_cell.length_b   1.000
_cell.length_c   1.000
_cell.angle_alpha   90.00
_cell.angle_beta   90.00
_cell.angle_gamma   90.00
#
_symmetry.space_group_name_H-M   'P 1'
#
loop_
_entity.id
_entity.type
_entity.pdbx_description
1 polymer ?
#
loop_
_entity_poly.entity_id
_entity_poly.type
_entity_poly.pdbx_seq_one_letter_code
_entity_poly.pdbx_strand_id
1 'polypeptide(L)'
;MADMTTNALTKFSRAAVAGVAVIALPLLSACSGESNTETVTETATVTSAAGGDDNADDRDDNAGATETVTESADAGNTAAQGASPGDPAPCEVASFSDEARNDMAEEGLDEQRVRDVVAQGCGTAELDDGVWEIDVEEIDVEILPDGTVVDVDS
;
A
#
# COMPACT_ATOMS: atom_id res chain seq x y z
N MET A 1 -12.92 30.49 46.25
CA MET A 1 -11.57 29.94 46.48
C MET A 1 -11.68 28.46 46.16
N ALA A 2 -11.23 28.06 44.97
CA ALA A 2 -11.38 26.69 44.50
C ALA A 2 -10.20 25.84 45.02
N ASP A 3 -10.55 24.72 45.65
CA ASP A 3 -9.66 23.67 46.13
C ASP A 3 -8.72 23.17 45.04
N MET A 4 -7.42 23.40 45.24
CA MET A 4 -6.35 22.64 44.59
C MET A 4 -6.10 21.38 45.43
N THR A 5 -6.66 20.24 45.02
CA THR A 5 -6.25 18.94 45.56
C THR A 5 -5.40 18.20 44.53
N THR A 6 -4.16 18.00 44.93
CA THR A 6 -3.03 17.40 44.23
C THR A 6 -3.29 15.94 43.86
N ASN A 7 -3.24 15.61 42.56
CA ASN A 7 -3.10 14.21 42.11
C ASN A 7 -1.63 13.79 42.21
N ALA A 8 -1.36 12.87 43.12
CA ALA A 8 -0.05 12.24 43.27
C ALA A 8 0.19 11.26 42.10
N LEU A 9 1.10 11.60 41.18
CA LEU A 9 1.68 10.64 40.23
C LEU A 9 2.73 9.80 40.96
N THR A 10 2.37 8.55 41.28
CA THR A 10 3.32 7.55 41.78
C THR A 10 4.20 7.08 40.62
N LYS A 11 5.35 7.71 40.47
CA LYS A 11 6.43 7.31 39.56
C LYS A 11 6.97 5.95 40.00
N PHE A 12 6.75 4.90 39.22
CA PHE A 12 7.48 3.65 39.40
C PHE A 12 8.78 3.67 38.59
N SER A 13 9.85 3.34 39.32
CA SER A 13 11.24 3.51 38.97
C SER A 13 11.75 2.57 37.88
N ARG A 14 12.73 3.09 37.15
CA ARG A 14 13.58 2.40 36.15
C ARG A 14 14.20 1.11 36.72
N ALA A 15 14.15 0.04 35.93
CA ALA A 15 15.10 -1.05 35.99
C ALA A 15 15.79 -1.15 34.63
N ALA A 16 17.09 -0.85 34.61
CA ALA A 16 17.97 -1.08 33.48
C ALA A 16 18.45 -2.53 33.50
N VAL A 17 18.41 -3.22 32.36
CA VAL A 17 19.22 -4.41 32.13
C VAL A 17 19.86 -4.28 30.74
N ALA A 18 21.19 -4.20 30.76
CA ALA A 18 22.04 -4.21 29.58
C ALA A 18 22.16 -5.64 29.03
N GLY A 19 21.98 -5.80 27.72
CA GLY A 19 22.28 -7.04 27.00
C GLY A 19 23.04 -6.70 25.72
N VAL A 20 24.34 -6.99 25.71
CA VAL A 20 25.18 -6.99 24.50
C VAL A 20 25.08 -8.38 23.87
N ALA A 21 24.64 -8.49 22.63
CA ALA A 21 24.71 -9.72 21.84
C ALA A 21 25.42 -9.46 20.50
N VAL A 22 26.42 -10.30 20.24
CA VAL A 22 27.41 -10.19 19.16
C VAL A 22 26.78 -10.59 17.81
N ILE A 23 27.07 -9.78 16.80
CA ILE A 23 26.65 -9.94 15.40
C ILE A 23 27.44 -11.08 14.75
N ALA A 24 26.74 -12.02 14.10
CA ALA A 24 27.34 -13.00 13.19
C ALA A 24 26.63 -12.90 11.83
N LEU A 25 27.36 -12.40 10.82
CA LEU A 25 26.94 -12.34 9.42
C LEU A 25 27.50 -13.56 8.67
N PRO A 26 26.68 -14.42 8.05
CA PRO A 26 27.18 -15.32 7.01
C PRO A 26 27.31 -14.55 5.69
N LEU A 27 28.54 -14.57 5.16
CA LEU A 27 28.90 -14.08 3.83
C LEU A 27 28.41 -15.05 2.74
N LEU A 28 27.79 -14.45 1.71
CA LEU A 28 27.70 -14.83 0.29
C LEU A 28 27.55 -16.31 -0.13
N SER A 29 26.52 -16.54 -0.96
CA SER A 29 26.70 -17.29 -2.21
C SER A 29 25.83 -16.68 -3.31
N ALA A 30 26.47 -15.90 -4.18
CA ALA A 30 25.93 -15.56 -5.49
C ALA A 30 25.92 -16.84 -6.34
N CYS A 31 24.72 -17.35 -6.65
CA CYS A 31 24.58 -18.38 -7.67
C CYS A 31 24.21 -17.68 -8.98
N SER A 32 25.17 -17.59 -9.88
CA SER A 32 24.96 -17.22 -11.28
C SER A 32 24.06 -18.29 -11.92
N GLY A 33 22.76 -18.03 -11.95
CA GLY A 33 21.81 -18.76 -12.77
C GLY A 33 21.77 -18.16 -14.17
N GLU A 34 22.81 -18.42 -14.97
CA GLU A 34 22.72 -18.23 -16.42
C GLU A 34 21.86 -19.38 -16.97
N SER A 35 20.55 -19.13 -17.06
CA SER A 35 19.62 -19.94 -17.82
C SER A 35 18.85 -19.01 -18.75
N ASN A 36 19.30 -19.03 -20.01
CA ASN A 36 18.68 -18.44 -21.20
C ASN A 36 17.16 -18.26 -21.05
N THR A 37 16.72 -17.02 -20.88
CA THR A 37 15.41 -16.61 -21.36
C THR A 37 15.68 -15.75 -22.57
N GLU A 38 15.75 -16.37 -23.74
CA GLU A 38 15.53 -15.67 -25.00
C GLU A 38 14.14 -15.03 -24.88
N THR A 39 14.13 -13.73 -24.57
CA THR A 39 12.94 -12.92 -24.77
C THR A 39 12.75 -12.81 -26.27
N VAL A 40 12.06 -13.79 -26.87
CA VAL A 40 11.50 -13.64 -28.20
C VAL A 40 10.48 -12.51 -28.09
N THR A 41 10.94 -11.31 -28.44
CA THR A 41 10.06 -10.18 -28.69
C THR A 41 9.37 -10.49 -30.01
N GLU A 42 8.20 -11.14 -29.96
CA GLU A 42 7.30 -11.18 -31.12
C GLU A 42 6.80 -9.75 -31.36
N THR A 43 7.57 -9.00 -32.14
CA THR A 43 7.07 -7.79 -32.79
C THR A 43 6.14 -8.25 -33.90
N ALA A 44 4.86 -8.45 -33.59
CA ALA A 44 3.83 -8.58 -34.60
C ALA A 44 3.63 -7.21 -35.26
N THR A 45 4.46 -6.88 -36.25
CA THR A 45 4.16 -5.83 -37.22
C THR A 45 2.97 -6.31 -38.05
N VAL A 46 1.76 -5.90 -37.69
CA VAL A 46 0.63 -5.90 -38.61
C VAL A 46 0.81 -4.72 -39.56
N THR A 47 1.61 -4.95 -40.60
CA THR A 47 1.63 -4.10 -41.80
C THR A 47 0.43 -4.48 -42.65
N SER A 48 -0.71 -3.83 -42.45
CA SER A 48 -1.75 -3.81 -43.46
C SER A 48 -1.43 -2.70 -44.45
N ALA A 49 -0.61 -3.04 -45.45
CA ALA A 49 -0.43 -2.22 -46.64
C ALA A 49 -1.71 -2.25 -47.50
N ALA A 50 -2.02 -1.10 -48.09
CA ALA A 50 -3.25 -0.77 -48.79
C ALA A 50 -3.68 -1.76 -49.89
N GLY A 51 -4.98 -2.04 -49.93
CA GLY A 51 -5.71 -2.49 -51.10
C GLY A 51 -7.06 -1.79 -51.10
N GLY A 52 -7.25 -0.83 -52.00
CA GLY A 52 -8.57 -0.26 -52.27
C GLY A 52 -9.37 -1.22 -53.15
N ASP A 53 -10.66 -1.34 -52.88
CA ASP A 53 -11.68 -1.63 -53.88
C ASP A 53 -13.03 -1.11 -53.35
N ASP A 54 -13.68 -0.33 -54.19
CA ASP A 54 -14.94 0.36 -53.96
C ASP A 54 -16.08 -0.59 -53.57
N ASN A 55 -16.84 -0.25 -52.52
CA ASN A 55 -18.29 -0.40 -52.53
C ASN A 55 -18.94 0.49 -51.47
N ALA A 56 -20.02 1.12 -51.91
CA ALA A 56 -20.77 2.14 -51.21
C ALA A 56 -21.59 1.59 -50.04
N ASP A 57 -21.90 2.52 -49.14
CA ASP A 57 -23.18 2.71 -48.45
C ASP A 57 -23.17 2.62 -46.92
N ASP A 58 -23.72 3.69 -46.38
CA ASP A 58 -24.28 3.93 -45.07
C ASP A 58 -23.46 4.54 -43.91
N ARG A 59 -24.12 5.56 -43.37
CA ARG A 59 -23.75 6.51 -42.33
C ARG A 59 -23.71 5.81 -40.96
N ASP A 60 -22.82 6.25 -40.08
CA ASP A 60 -23.23 6.71 -38.75
C ASP A 60 -22.12 7.55 -38.10
N ASP A 61 -22.48 8.74 -37.66
CA ASP A 61 -21.69 9.64 -36.84
C ASP A 61 -21.56 9.07 -35.42
N ASN A 62 -20.35 8.87 -34.89
CA ASN A 62 -20.15 9.07 -33.45
C ASN A 62 -18.74 9.53 -33.11
N ALA A 63 -18.65 10.80 -32.78
CA ALA A 63 -17.54 11.41 -32.09
C ALA A 63 -17.53 10.97 -30.62
N GLY A 64 -16.33 10.72 -30.08
CA GLY A 64 -16.06 10.86 -28.64
C GLY A 64 -16.09 9.57 -27.83
N ALA A 65 -14.90 9.08 -27.50
CA ALA A 65 -14.45 8.83 -26.12
C ALA A 65 -13.08 8.14 -26.21
N THR A 66 -12.00 8.93 -26.20
CA THR A 66 -10.70 8.39 -25.76
C THR A 66 -10.80 8.21 -24.25
N GLU A 67 -11.25 7.03 -23.81
CA GLU A 67 -11.11 6.62 -22.42
C GLU A 67 -9.61 6.46 -22.14
N THR A 68 -9.07 7.41 -21.40
CA THR A 68 -7.72 7.32 -20.86
C THR A 68 -7.83 6.44 -19.62
N VAL A 69 -7.78 5.12 -19.81
CA VAL A 69 -7.55 4.21 -18.69
C VAL A 69 -6.14 4.52 -18.21
N THR A 70 -6.06 5.21 -17.08
CA THR A 70 -4.81 5.30 -16.32
C THR A 70 -4.66 3.93 -15.67
N GLU A 71 -3.95 3.02 -16.33
CA GLU A 71 -3.44 1.82 -15.68
C GLU A 71 -2.52 2.31 -14.55
N SER A 72 -3.06 2.30 -13.33
CA SER A 72 -2.26 2.41 -12.11
C SER A 72 -1.22 1.30 -12.19
N ALA A 73 0.05 1.69 -12.23
CA ALA A 73 1.16 0.75 -12.26
C ALA A 73 0.98 -0.28 -11.16
N ASP A 74 0.97 -1.56 -11.54
CA ASP A 74 1.04 -2.70 -10.64
C ASP A 74 2.23 -2.47 -9.70
N ALA A 75 1.92 -2.05 -8.47
CA ALA A 75 2.91 -1.84 -7.43
C ALA A 75 3.42 -3.22 -7.07
N GLY A 76 4.52 -3.60 -7.74
CA GLY A 76 5.09 -4.93 -7.68
C GLY A 76 5.14 -5.44 -6.24
N ASN A 77 4.61 -6.64 -6.08
CA ASN A 77 4.53 -7.43 -4.84
C ASN A 77 5.93 -7.65 -4.24
N THR A 78 6.50 -6.59 -3.67
CA THR A 78 7.66 -6.64 -2.81
C THR A 78 7.14 -7.22 -1.51
N ALA A 79 7.69 -8.35 -1.06
CA ALA A 79 7.31 -8.93 0.22
C ALA A 79 7.40 -7.83 1.29
N ALA A 80 6.23 -7.40 1.79
CA ALA A 80 6.13 -6.30 2.70
C ALA A 80 6.94 -6.61 3.95
N GLN A 81 7.87 -5.72 4.30
CA GLN A 81 8.58 -5.80 5.55
C GLN A 81 7.67 -5.20 6.62
N GLY A 82 7.37 -5.94 7.67
CA GLY A 82 6.57 -5.45 8.80
C GLY A 82 7.22 -4.25 9.49
N ALA A 83 6.39 -3.43 10.12
CA ALA A 83 6.77 -2.28 10.93
C ALA A 83 7.59 -2.71 12.16
N SER A 84 8.53 -1.86 12.57
CA SER A 84 9.33 -2.06 13.77
C SER A 84 9.06 -0.99 14.82
N PRO A 85 9.19 -1.31 16.12
CA PRO A 85 9.03 -0.33 17.19
C PRO A 85 9.99 0.86 17.03
N GLY A 86 9.43 2.07 16.92
CA GLY A 86 10.18 3.31 16.77
C GLY A 86 10.22 3.89 15.36
N ASP A 87 9.77 3.14 14.35
CA ASP A 87 9.41 3.72 13.07
C ASP A 87 8.11 4.54 13.21
N PRO A 88 7.90 5.59 12.41
CA PRO A 88 6.60 6.27 12.35
C PRO A 88 5.64 5.51 11.42
N ALA A 89 4.34 5.56 11.72
CA ALA A 89 3.32 5.15 10.77
C ALA A 89 3.34 6.06 9.51
N PRO A 90 3.07 5.52 8.33
CA PRO A 90 2.90 6.32 7.12
C PRO A 90 1.64 7.19 7.22
N CYS A 91 1.75 8.45 6.80
CA CYS A 91 0.63 9.39 6.74
C CYS A 91 -0.01 9.49 5.35
N GLU A 92 0.46 8.69 4.39
CA GLU A 92 -0.03 8.65 3.02
C GLU A 92 -0.20 7.20 2.59
N VAL A 93 -1.31 6.90 1.91
CA VAL A 93 -1.55 5.58 1.32
C VAL A 93 -0.85 5.48 -0.04
N ALA A 94 0.10 4.56 -0.17
CA ALA A 94 0.79 4.24 -1.41
C ALA A 94 -0.06 3.31 -2.29
N SER A 95 -0.65 2.28 -1.69
CA SER A 95 -1.44 1.25 -2.38
C SER A 95 -2.48 0.61 -1.45
N PHE A 96 -3.41 -0.13 -2.03
CA PHE A 96 -4.34 -1.01 -1.31
C PHE A 96 -4.07 -2.44 -1.72
N SER A 97 -4.07 -3.36 -0.76
CA SER A 97 -4.11 -4.80 -1.02
C SER A 97 -5.45 -5.19 -1.66
N ASP A 98 -5.53 -6.41 -2.20
CA ASP A 98 -6.81 -6.92 -2.71
C ASP A 98 -7.81 -7.22 -1.59
N GLU A 99 -7.33 -7.53 -0.39
CA GLU A 99 -8.14 -7.76 0.83
C GLU A 99 -8.79 -6.43 1.25
N ALA A 100 -8.00 -5.39 1.53
CA ALA A 100 -8.51 -4.05 1.82
C ALA A 100 -9.50 -3.50 0.77
N ARG A 101 -9.28 -3.78 -0.52
CA ARG A 101 -10.24 -3.37 -1.58
C ARG A 101 -11.56 -4.12 -1.50
N ASN A 102 -11.51 -5.40 -1.16
CA ASN A 102 -12.68 -6.22 -0.95
C ASN A 102 -13.45 -5.71 0.28
N ASP A 103 -12.76 -5.47 1.39
CA ASP A 103 -13.40 -5.08 2.65
C ASP A 103 -14.02 -3.69 2.53
N MET A 104 -13.31 -2.72 1.94
CA MET A 104 -13.91 -1.43 1.59
C MET A 104 -15.19 -1.54 0.74
N ALA A 105 -15.25 -2.51 -0.19
CA ALA A 105 -16.42 -2.71 -1.03
C ALA A 105 -17.60 -3.33 -0.25
N GLU A 106 -17.33 -4.18 0.74
CA GLU A 106 -18.33 -4.78 1.64
C GLU A 106 -18.86 -3.75 2.64
N GLU A 107 -17.97 -2.92 3.18
CA GLU A 107 -18.26 -1.87 4.15
C GLU A 107 -18.86 -0.61 3.50
N GLY A 108 -18.79 -0.49 2.17
CA GLY A 108 -19.28 0.67 1.43
C GLY A 108 -18.41 1.92 1.62
N LEU A 109 -17.13 1.72 1.92
CA LEU A 109 -16.12 2.76 2.07
C LEU A 109 -15.46 3.06 0.72
N ASP A 110 -15.19 4.33 0.46
CA ASP A 110 -14.42 4.75 -0.71
C ASP A 110 -12.93 4.96 -0.35
N GLU A 111 -12.05 4.77 -1.33
CA GLU A 111 -10.60 4.90 -1.11
C GLU A 111 -10.19 6.30 -0.59
N GLN A 112 -10.91 7.36 -0.98
CA GLN A 112 -10.58 8.72 -0.54
C GLN A 112 -10.85 8.88 0.95
N ARG A 113 -11.94 8.31 1.44
CA ARG A 113 -12.25 8.26 2.87
C ARG A 113 -11.16 7.56 3.68
N VAL A 114 -10.66 6.40 3.21
CA VAL A 114 -9.56 5.69 3.89
C VAL A 114 -8.26 6.51 3.86
N ARG A 115 -7.95 7.17 2.74
CA ARG A 115 -6.81 8.09 2.67
C ARG A 115 -6.90 9.23 3.67
N ASP A 116 -8.09 9.80 3.85
CA ASP A 116 -8.33 10.88 4.82
C ASP A 116 -8.20 10.37 6.28
N VAL A 117 -8.65 9.14 6.56
CA VAL A 117 -8.46 8.46 7.85
C VAL A 117 -6.97 8.29 8.15
N VAL A 118 -6.20 7.72 7.22
CA VAL A 118 -4.75 7.52 7.37
C VAL A 118 -4.03 8.85 7.60
N ALA A 119 -4.34 9.88 6.81
CA ALA A 119 -3.74 11.20 6.95
C ALA A 119 -4.08 11.87 8.30
N GLN A 120 -5.27 11.63 8.84
CA GLN A 120 -5.69 12.15 10.15
C GLN A 120 -5.06 11.38 11.32
N GLY A 121 -5.02 10.05 11.22
CA GLY A 121 -4.72 9.16 12.33
C GLY A 121 -3.27 8.67 12.43
N CYS A 122 -2.42 8.91 11.42
CA CYS A 122 -1.03 8.43 11.45
C CYS A 122 -0.21 8.88 12.67
N GLY A 123 -0.57 10.01 13.31
CA GLY A 123 0.10 10.51 14.51
C GLY A 123 -0.31 9.78 15.81
N THR A 124 -1.38 9.00 15.77
CA THR A 124 -1.93 8.23 16.88
C THR A 124 -1.93 6.72 16.61
N ALA A 125 -1.40 6.30 15.47
CA ALA A 125 -1.35 4.90 15.05
C ALA A 125 -0.65 4.01 16.11
N GLU A 126 -1.20 2.83 16.31
CA GLU A 126 -0.64 1.81 17.21
C GLU A 126 0.10 0.75 16.38
N LEU A 127 1.17 0.18 16.93
CA LEU A 127 1.91 -0.89 16.27
C LEU A 127 1.44 -2.22 16.86
N ASP A 128 0.74 -3.03 16.09
CA ASP A 128 0.32 -4.38 16.46
C ASP A 128 0.74 -5.39 15.40
N ASP A 129 1.26 -6.54 15.83
CA ASP A 129 1.76 -7.64 14.99
C ASP A 129 2.61 -7.25 13.74
N GLY A 130 3.30 -6.10 13.78
CA GLY A 130 4.16 -5.61 12.69
C GLY A 130 3.40 -4.82 11.62
N VAL A 131 2.20 -4.34 11.91
CA VAL A 131 1.38 -3.47 11.07
C VAL A 131 0.95 -2.26 11.91
N TRP A 132 0.78 -1.11 11.26
CA TRP A 132 0.24 0.07 11.93
C TRP A 132 -1.28 0.03 11.88
N GLU A 133 -1.92 0.08 13.04
CA GLU A 133 -3.37 0.21 13.19
C GLU A 133 -3.72 1.69 13.37
N ILE A 134 -4.69 2.16 12.59
CA ILE A 134 -5.20 3.53 12.64
C ILE A 134 -6.71 3.50 12.85
N ASP A 135 -7.13 3.82 14.07
CA ASP A 135 -8.53 3.93 14.46
C ASP A 135 -8.99 5.39 14.39
N VAL A 136 -9.91 5.69 13.47
CA VAL A 136 -10.52 7.02 13.35
C VAL A 136 -12.03 6.88 13.18
N GLU A 137 -12.76 7.52 14.10
CA GLU A 137 -14.22 7.44 14.18
C GLU A 137 -14.69 6.00 14.46
N GLU A 138 -15.17 5.32 13.44
CA GLU A 138 -15.62 3.92 13.46
C GLU A 138 -14.86 3.11 12.41
N ILE A 139 -13.76 3.62 11.84
CA ILE A 139 -12.99 2.95 10.79
C ILE A 139 -11.62 2.57 11.34
N ASP A 140 -11.28 1.30 11.20
CA ASP A 140 -10.00 0.71 11.57
C ASP A 140 -9.21 0.41 10.28
N VAL A 141 -7.97 0.89 10.21
CA VAL A 141 -7.12 0.75 9.02
C VAL A 141 -5.77 0.15 9.40
N GLU A 142 -5.45 -1.00 8.79
CA GLU A 142 -4.14 -1.62 8.93
C GLU A 142 -3.22 -1.21 7.75
N ILE A 143 -2.06 -0.63 8.06
CA ILE A 143 -1.13 -0.11 7.05
C ILE A 143 0.33 -0.56 7.27
N LEU A 144 0.94 -1.06 6.20
CA LEU A 144 2.35 -1.48 6.17
C LEU A 144 3.30 -0.27 6.13
N PRO A 145 4.57 -0.43 6.50
CA PRO A 145 5.57 0.65 6.47
C PRO A 145 5.75 1.36 5.12
N ASP A 146 5.50 0.66 4.01
CA ASP A 146 5.59 1.25 2.68
C ASP A 146 4.36 2.09 2.29
N GLY A 147 3.35 2.15 3.16
CA GLY A 147 2.09 2.85 2.93
C GLY A 147 1.02 2.00 2.24
N THR A 148 1.22 0.69 2.11
CA THR A 148 0.20 -0.22 1.60
C THR A 148 -0.82 -0.52 2.70
N VAL A 149 -2.08 -0.18 2.46
CA VAL A 149 -3.21 -0.58 3.32
C VAL A 149 -3.50 -2.05 3.05
N VAL A 150 -3.51 -2.87 4.10
CA VAL A 150 -3.71 -4.32 4.00
C VAL A 150 -5.10 -4.76 4.39
N ASP A 151 -5.76 -4.02 5.29
CA ASP A 151 -7.08 -4.32 5.82
C ASP A 151 -7.82 -3.02 6.19
N VAL A 152 -9.15 -3.03 6.09
CA VAL A 152 -10.05 -1.90 6.44
C VAL A 152 -11.39 -2.45 6.97
N ASP A 153 -11.77 -2.08 8.18
CA ASP A 153 -13.03 -2.47 8.83
C ASP A 153 -13.80 -1.24 9.37
N SER A 154 -15.14 -1.35 9.52
CA SER A 154 -15.98 -0.32 10.19
C SER A 154 -17.13 -0.80 11.10
#